data_AF-A0A4U8URP1-F1
#
_entry.id   AF-A0A4U8URP1-F1
#
_cell.length_a   1.000
_cell.length_b   1.000
_cell.length_c   1.000
_cell.angle_alpha   90.00
_cell.angle_beta   90.00
_cell.angle_gamma   90.00
#
_symmetry.space_group_name_H-M   'P 1'
#
loop_
_entity.id
_entity.type
_entity.pdbx_description
1 polymer ?
#
loop_
_entity_poly.entity_id
_entity_poly.type
_entity_poly.pdbx_seq_one_letter_code
_entity_poly.pdbx_strand_id
1 'polypeptide(L)'
;MCGQLSLRYGSPFPPFFKYAVFYVCGFELVFNAVLMSVAQKYYDMSSVVFPVAFDMFRDTVQRQTTDFQWTPVDEQQLHHYQYKLVALWVISTFCVIFAVICIVPQFYIFEDVDEDNENTVCIKFPKIGWYMGIIYVMLCVACGGVIFWCWLTCQADHDLFHNRFFHALKEEHFLSQLEEGLECTSDDDKEVHRMNECDNRIDKSMLGSSWLTPLFLSYLIGHAIVLLTYPILNKSFKTVEEEPVEVKSKLVD
;
A
#
# COMPACT_ATOMS: atom_id res chain seq x y z
N MET A 1 39.36 16.33 -17.91
CA MET A 1 39.07 15.22 -16.98
C MET A 1 37.66 14.70 -17.20
N CYS A 2 37.32 14.32 -18.43
CA CYS A 2 36.04 13.71 -18.76
C CYS A 2 36.22 12.20 -18.72
N GLY A 3 36.14 11.62 -17.52
CA GLY A 3 36.02 10.18 -17.39
C GLY A 3 34.65 9.79 -17.91
N GLN A 4 34.61 9.00 -18.98
CA GLN A 4 33.48 8.17 -19.36
C GLN A 4 32.95 7.52 -18.07
N LEU A 5 31.84 8.03 -17.54
CA LEU A 5 31.05 7.28 -16.58
C LEU A 5 30.48 6.13 -17.42
N SER A 6 31.22 5.03 -17.49
CA SER A 6 30.74 3.78 -18.03
C SER A 6 29.38 3.54 -17.38
N LEU A 7 28.30 3.62 -18.17
CA LEU A 7 26.99 3.15 -17.75
C LEU A 7 27.20 1.75 -17.19
N ARG A 8 27.20 1.59 -15.86
CA ARG A 8 27.39 0.28 -15.25
C ARG A 8 26.16 -0.53 -15.62
N TYR A 9 26.35 -1.41 -16.60
CA TYR A 9 25.33 -2.28 -17.17
C TYR A 9 24.69 -3.10 -16.05
N GLY A 10 23.36 -3.01 -15.89
CA GLY A 10 22.65 -3.72 -14.82
C GLY A 10 23.00 -3.28 -13.40
N SER A 11 23.34 -2.00 -13.20
CA SER A 11 23.57 -1.42 -11.87
C SER A 11 22.24 -1.16 -11.14
N PRO A 12 22.19 -1.30 -9.80
CA PRO A 12 21.07 -0.82 -8.99
C PRO A 12 21.03 0.72 -8.88
N PHE A 13 22.06 1.41 -9.37
CA PHE A 13 22.20 2.86 -9.34
C PHE A 13 21.82 3.49 -10.67
N PRO A 14 21.39 4.77 -10.68
CA PRO A 14 21.01 5.46 -11.91
C PRO A 14 22.19 5.56 -12.90
N PRO A 15 21.92 5.73 -14.22
CA PRO A 15 20.61 6.05 -14.80
C PRO A 15 19.63 4.88 -14.79
N PHE A 16 18.34 5.20 -14.63
CA PHE A 16 17.26 4.22 -14.59
C PHE A 16 16.57 4.10 -15.95
N PHE A 17 16.49 2.89 -16.48
CA PHE A 17 15.83 2.62 -17.77
C PHE A 17 14.31 2.51 -17.61
N LYS A 18 13.58 2.85 -18.69
CA LYS A 18 12.10 2.87 -18.73
C LYS A 18 11.45 1.61 -18.15
N TYR A 19 11.94 0.42 -18.56
CA TYR A 19 11.39 -0.85 -18.11
C TYR A 19 11.62 -1.11 -16.61
N ALA A 20 12.77 -0.68 -16.08
CA ALA A 20 13.07 -0.80 -14.66
C ALA A 20 12.18 0.14 -13.82
N VAL A 21 12.00 1.38 -14.27
CA VAL A 21 11.10 2.35 -13.62
C VAL A 21 9.66 1.83 -13.65
N PHE A 22 9.19 1.36 -14.81
CA PHE A 22 7.84 0.80 -14.95
C PHE A 22 7.63 -0.44 -14.07
N TYR A 23 8.61 -1.32 -13.97
CA TYR A 23 8.51 -2.52 -13.14
C TYR A 23 8.39 -2.18 -11.65
N VAL A 24 9.29 -1.35 -11.12
CA VAL A 24 9.33 -1.01 -9.69
C VAL A 24 8.14 -0.13 -9.31
N CYS A 25 7.89 0.94 -10.07
CA CYS A 25 6.79 1.85 -9.78
C CYS A 25 5.43 1.22 -10.11
N GLY A 26 5.37 0.31 -11.10
CA GLY A 26 4.16 -0.44 -11.42
C GLY A 26 3.78 -1.42 -10.32
N PHE A 27 4.77 -2.10 -9.73
CA PHE A 27 4.55 -2.92 -8.53
C PHE A 27 4.00 -2.07 -7.36
N GLU A 28 4.61 -0.91 -7.06
CA GLU A 28 4.08 -0.02 -6.02
C GLU A 28 2.66 0.43 -6.30
N LEU A 29 2.37 0.79 -7.56
CA LEU A 29 1.05 1.27 -7.95
C LEU A 29 -0.01 0.21 -7.64
N VAL A 30 0.22 -1.04 -8.05
CA VAL A 30 -0.72 -2.14 -7.79
C VAL A 30 -0.81 -2.45 -6.30
N PHE A 31 0.33 -2.61 -5.63
CA PHE A 31 0.37 -3.00 -4.21
C PHE A 31 -0.31 -1.96 -3.33
N ASN A 32 0.06 -0.68 -3.48
CA ASN A 32 -0.49 0.40 -2.67
C ASN A 32 -1.95 0.72 -3.03
N ALA A 33 -2.40 0.48 -4.28
CA ALA A 33 -3.82 0.61 -4.62
C ALA A 33 -4.69 -0.42 -3.88
N VAL A 34 -4.23 -1.68 -3.81
CA VAL A 34 -4.91 -2.72 -3.01
C VAL A 34 -4.90 -2.34 -1.54
N LEU A 35 -3.76 -1.92 -1.01
CA LEU A 35 -3.61 -1.53 0.39
C LEU A 35 -4.53 -0.37 0.78
N MET A 36 -4.60 0.65 -0.08
CA MET A 36 -5.50 1.79 0.05
C MET A 36 -6.98 1.35 0.06
N SER A 37 -7.37 0.45 -0.85
CA SER A 37 -8.75 -0.06 -0.91
C SER A 37 -9.13 -0.85 0.34
N VAL A 38 -8.23 -1.69 0.85
CA VAL A 38 -8.43 -2.42 2.10
C VAL A 38 -8.57 -1.44 3.26
N ALA A 39 -7.63 -0.51 3.42
CA ALA A 39 -7.66 0.48 4.50
C ALA A 39 -8.96 1.30 4.50
N GLN A 40 -9.38 1.78 3.34
CA GLN A 40 -10.65 2.50 3.17
C GLN A 40 -11.83 1.66 3.61
N LYS A 41 -11.93 0.41 3.11
CA LYS A 41 -13.09 -0.43 3.34
C LYS A 41 -13.26 -0.78 4.83
N TYR A 42 -12.16 -1.10 5.53
CA TYR A 42 -12.20 -1.37 6.96
C TYR A 42 -12.44 -0.10 7.78
N TYR A 43 -11.94 1.05 7.35
CA TYR A 43 -12.23 2.33 7.99
C TYR A 43 -13.72 2.64 7.92
N ASP A 44 -14.31 2.58 6.72
CA ASP A 44 -15.74 2.84 6.51
C ASP A 44 -16.61 1.95 7.42
N MET A 45 -16.34 0.64 7.45
CA MET A 45 -17.07 -0.29 8.33
C MET A 45 -16.87 0.05 9.82
N SER A 46 -15.63 0.24 10.27
CA SER A 46 -15.35 0.56 11.68
C SER A 46 -15.98 1.89 12.12
N SER A 47 -16.05 2.90 11.24
CA SER A 47 -16.63 4.21 11.54
C SER A 47 -18.13 4.17 11.76
N VAL A 48 -18.81 3.17 11.22
CA VAL A 48 -20.23 2.90 11.48
C VAL A 48 -20.39 2.03 12.73
N VAL A 49 -19.60 0.96 12.85
CA VAL A 49 -19.77 -0.04 13.93
C VAL A 49 -19.32 0.48 15.29
N PHE A 50 -18.19 1.18 15.35
CA PHE A 50 -17.58 1.56 16.63
C PHE A 50 -18.43 2.51 17.47
N PRO A 51 -19.03 3.58 16.92
CA PRO A 51 -19.89 4.45 17.72
C PRO A 51 -21.04 3.69 18.39
N VAL A 52 -21.73 2.83 17.61
CA VAL A 52 -22.84 2.02 18.13
C VAL A 52 -22.34 1.01 19.16
N ALA A 53 -21.21 0.35 18.91
CA ALA A 53 -20.60 -0.58 19.85
C ALA A 53 -20.16 0.13 21.15
N PHE A 54 -19.62 1.34 21.08
CA PHE A 54 -19.20 2.09 22.26
C PHE A 54 -20.39 2.54 23.11
N ASP A 55 -21.51 2.91 22.49
CA ASP A 55 -22.75 3.18 23.22
C ASP A 55 -23.28 1.90 23.88
N MET A 56 -23.27 0.77 23.16
CA MET A 56 -23.64 -0.54 23.68
C MET A 56 -22.77 -0.98 24.88
N PHE A 57 -21.45 -0.75 24.82
CA PHE A 57 -20.52 -1.08 25.90
C PHE A 57 -20.78 -0.20 27.13
N ARG A 58 -21.04 1.10 26.93
CA ARG A 58 -21.37 2.02 28.01
C ARG A 58 -22.70 1.67 28.68
N ASP A 59 -23.74 1.33 27.92
CA ASP A 59 -25.02 0.87 28.47
C ASP A 59 -24.83 -0.44 29.27
N THR A 60 -24.04 -1.39 28.75
CA THR A 60 -23.74 -2.65 29.45
C THR A 60 -23.09 -2.42 30.81
N VAL A 61 -22.14 -1.48 30.92
CA VAL A 61 -21.51 -1.09 32.20
C VAL A 61 -22.53 -0.44 33.14
N GLN A 62 -23.38 0.46 32.64
CA GLN A 62 -24.38 1.15 33.45
C GLN A 62 -25.39 0.17 34.08
N ARG A 63 -25.67 -0.93 33.40
CA ARG A 63 -26.59 -1.99 33.85
C ARG A 63 -25.95 -3.01 34.80
N GLN A 64 -24.69 -2.78 35.23
CA GLN A 64 -23.99 -3.54 36.26
C GLN A 64 -23.93 -5.06 36.03
N THR A 65 -23.61 -5.48 34.80
CA THR A 65 -23.18 -6.88 34.57
C THR A 65 -21.83 -7.09 35.27
N THR A 66 -21.76 -8.03 36.22
CA THR A 66 -20.65 -8.17 37.18
C THR A 66 -19.29 -8.44 36.54
N ASP A 67 -19.25 -8.88 35.28
CA ASP A 67 -18.04 -9.30 34.58
C ASP A 67 -17.70 -8.44 33.35
N PHE A 68 -18.47 -7.37 33.07
CA PHE A 68 -18.21 -6.49 31.93
C PHE A 68 -17.53 -5.19 32.36
N GLN A 69 -16.41 -4.86 31.71
CA GLN A 69 -15.69 -3.60 31.92
C GLN A 69 -15.44 -2.91 30.59
N TRP A 70 -15.71 -1.62 30.55
CA TRP A 70 -15.35 -0.74 29.44
C TRP A 70 -14.56 0.43 30.00
N THR A 71 -13.34 0.64 29.50
CA THR A 71 -12.44 1.68 30.01
C THR A 71 -12.09 2.69 28.92
N PRO A 72 -11.70 3.92 29.28
CA PRO A 72 -11.21 4.90 28.31
C PRO A 72 -9.96 4.42 27.55
N VAL A 73 -9.18 3.49 28.13
CA VAL A 73 -8.00 2.91 27.49
C VAL A 73 -8.41 1.98 26.36
N ASP A 74 -9.42 1.13 26.58
CA ASP A 74 -9.99 0.23 25.57
C ASP A 74 -10.55 1.04 24.39
N GLU A 75 -11.29 2.11 24.68
CA GLU A 75 -11.84 3.03 23.67
C GLU A 75 -10.74 3.71 22.86
N GLN A 76 -9.71 4.23 23.55
CA GLN A 76 -8.56 4.85 22.89
C GLN A 76 -7.82 3.87 21.98
N GLN A 77 -7.70 2.60 22.37
CA GLN A 77 -7.07 1.56 21.55
C GLN A 77 -7.83 1.33 20.24
N LEU A 78 -9.17 1.30 20.27
CA LEU A 78 -9.99 1.14 19.07
C LEU A 78 -10.00 2.41 18.19
N HIS A 79 -9.96 3.60 18.77
CA HIS A 79 -9.68 4.82 17.98
C HIS A 79 -8.29 4.78 17.34
N HIS A 80 -7.29 4.24 18.06
CA HIS A 80 -5.94 4.08 17.54
C HIS A 80 -5.88 3.13 16.35
N TYR A 81 -6.71 2.08 16.32
CA TYR A 81 -6.89 1.25 15.14
C TYR A 81 -7.38 2.07 13.92
N GLN A 82 -8.39 2.93 14.07
CA GLN A 82 -8.84 3.79 12.96
C GLN A 82 -7.75 4.75 12.46
N TYR A 83 -6.96 5.33 13.38
CA TYR A 83 -5.82 6.17 13.00
C TYR A 83 -4.77 5.40 12.18
N LYS A 84 -4.51 4.13 12.50
CA LYS A 84 -3.60 3.28 11.72
C LYS A 84 -4.12 3.04 10.30
N LEU A 85 -5.43 2.81 10.13
CA LEU A 85 -6.04 2.65 8.80
C LEU A 85 -5.91 3.92 7.96
N VAL A 86 -6.16 5.09 8.57
CA VAL A 86 -5.98 6.38 7.90
C VAL A 86 -4.52 6.59 7.51
N ALA A 87 -3.57 6.31 8.41
CA ALA A 87 -2.14 6.42 8.12
C ALA A 87 -1.73 5.51 6.95
N LEU A 88 -2.23 4.27 6.94
CA LEU A 88 -1.98 3.30 5.87
C LEU A 88 -2.53 3.80 4.53
N TRP A 89 -3.74 4.34 4.52
CA TRP A 89 -4.38 4.92 3.33
C TRP A 89 -3.61 6.13 2.80
N VAL A 90 -3.22 7.07 3.68
CA VAL A 90 -2.51 8.30 3.31
C VAL A 90 -1.15 7.98 2.70
N ILE A 91 -0.35 7.13 3.34
CA ILE A 91 0.98 6.77 2.84
C ILE A 91 0.86 6.01 1.52
N SER A 92 -0.08 5.07 1.41
CA SER A 92 -0.35 4.35 0.16
C SER A 92 -0.70 5.31 -0.98
N THR A 93 -1.50 6.34 -0.70
CA THR A 93 -1.86 7.38 -1.68
C THR A 93 -0.63 8.14 -2.17
N PHE A 94 0.27 8.53 -1.27
CA PHE A 94 1.53 9.17 -1.65
C PHE A 94 2.42 8.26 -2.50
N CYS A 95 2.51 6.96 -2.17
CA CYS A 95 3.22 5.97 -2.97
C CYS A 95 2.66 5.88 -4.40
N VAL A 96 1.32 5.80 -4.54
CA VAL A 96 0.65 5.74 -5.86
C VAL A 96 0.91 7.01 -6.68
N ILE A 97 0.71 8.19 -6.08
CA ILE A 97 0.95 9.48 -6.77
C ILE A 97 2.40 9.56 -7.22
N PHE A 98 3.34 9.20 -6.35
CA PHE A 98 4.76 9.23 -6.67
C PHE A 98 5.13 8.23 -7.77
N ALA A 99 4.58 7.02 -7.74
CA ALA A 99 4.77 6.01 -8.79
C ALA A 99 4.30 6.54 -10.16
N VAL A 100 3.13 7.18 -10.22
CA VAL A 100 2.62 7.80 -11.45
C VAL A 100 3.55 8.91 -11.94
N ILE A 101 4.03 9.78 -11.05
CA ILE A 101 4.99 10.85 -11.37
C ILE A 101 6.31 10.28 -11.93
N CYS A 102 6.74 9.09 -11.47
CA CYS A 102 7.94 8.45 -12.00
C CYS A 102 7.72 7.78 -13.36
N ILE A 103 6.54 7.19 -13.57
CA ILE A 103 6.19 6.43 -14.78
C ILE A 103 5.90 7.36 -15.96
N VAL A 104 5.07 8.40 -15.79
CA VAL A 104 4.58 9.26 -16.88
C VAL A 104 5.72 9.90 -17.69
N PRO A 105 6.77 10.48 -17.08
CA PRO A 105 7.90 11.04 -17.82
C PRO A 105 8.63 10.05 -18.73
N GLN A 106 8.56 8.74 -18.48
CA GLN A 106 9.23 7.72 -19.30
C GLN A 106 8.54 7.46 -20.64
N PHE A 107 7.33 8.00 -20.85
CA PHE A 107 6.63 7.92 -22.13
C PHE A 107 6.94 9.10 -23.06
N TYR A 108 7.60 10.14 -22.54
CA TYR A 108 8.09 11.24 -23.38
C TYR A 108 9.47 10.86 -23.94
N ILE A 109 9.52 10.65 -25.25
CA ILE A 109 10.75 10.43 -26.00
C ILE A 109 11.29 11.80 -26.40
N PHE A 110 12.56 12.07 -26.07
CA PHE A 110 13.28 13.21 -26.63
C PHE A 110 14.13 12.68 -27.77
N GLU A 111 13.79 13.05 -28.99
CA GLU A 111 14.67 12.90 -30.15
C GLU A 111 15.77 13.96 -30.03
N ASP A 112 17.03 13.54 -29.88
CA ASP A 112 18.16 14.45 -30.03
C ASP A 112 18.48 14.54 -31.54
N VAL A 113 18.78 15.76 -32.03
CA VAL A 113 18.83 16.11 -33.47
C VAL A 113 19.92 15.38 -34.28
N ASP A 114 20.89 14.75 -33.60
CA ASP A 114 22.13 14.22 -34.23
C ASP A 114 22.43 12.73 -33.90
N GLU A 115 21.56 12.01 -33.19
CA GLU A 115 21.76 10.58 -32.93
C GLU A 115 20.41 9.84 -33.02
N ASP A 116 20.37 8.67 -33.65
CA ASP A 116 19.25 7.70 -33.62
C ASP A 116 18.98 7.14 -32.19
N ASN A 117 19.39 7.88 -31.15
CA ASN A 117 19.31 7.50 -29.75
C ASN A 117 18.10 8.17 -29.08
N GLU A 118 17.00 7.42 -28.96
CA GLU A 118 15.88 7.79 -28.09
C GLU A 118 16.34 7.82 -26.63
N ASN A 119 16.49 9.01 -26.06
CA ASN A 119 16.91 9.19 -24.67
C ASN A 119 15.69 9.53 -23.78
N THR A 120 15.43 8.73 -22.75
CA THR A 120 14.39 9.05 -21.76
C THR A 120 14.86 10.12 -20.76
N VAL A 121 13.92 10.80 -20.10
CA VAL A 121 14.18 11.90 -19.14
C VAL A 121 15.24 11.54 -18.09
N CYS A 122 15.18 10.33 -17.52
CA CYS A 122 16.10 9.89 -16.46
C CYS A 122 17.52 9.60 -16.95
N ILE A 123 17.68 9.32 -18.25
CA ILE A 123 18.99 9.15 -18.89
C ILE A 123 19.61 10.52 -19.19
N LYS A 124 18.80 11.49 -19.63
CA LYS A 124 19.23 12.87 -19.91
C LYS A 124 19.64 13.63 -18.63
N PHE A 125 18.97 13.38 -17.50
CA PHE A 125 19.22 14.06 -16.22
C PHE A 125 19.47 13.08 -15.06
N PRO A 126 20.69 12.53 -14.91
CA PRO A 126 20.98 11.48 -13.91
C PRO A 126 20.82 11.94 -12.45
N LYS A 127 20.94 13.26 -12.17
CA LYS A 127 20.69 13.82 -10.83
C LYS A 127 19.22 13.67 -10.40
N ILE A 128 18.28 13.81 -11.34
CA ILE A 128 16.84 13.65 -11.08
C ILE A 128 16.55 12.18 -10.70
N GLY A 129 17.21 11.22 -11.37
CA GLY A 129 17.13 9.80 -11.02
C GLY A 129 17.53 9.53 -9.57
N TRP A 130 18.63 10.10 -9.09
CA TRP A 130 19.04 9.96 -7.68
C TRP A 130 18.00 10.49 -6.70
N TYR A 131 17.48 11.70 -6.92
CA TYR A 131 16.45 12.26 -6.03
C TYR A 131 15.17 11.43 -6.03
N MET A 132 14.71 10.98 -7.19
CA MET A 132 13.54 10.11 -7.30
C MET A 132 13.76 8.76 -6.60
N GLY A 133 14.95 8.17 -6.75
CA GLY A 133 15.30 6.92 -6.07
C GLY A 133 15.34 7.04 -4.55
N ILE A 134 15.87 8.14 -4.01
CA ILE A 134 15.88 8.39 -2.56
C ILE A 134 14.45 8.56 -2.02
N ILE A 135 13.62 9.35 -2.71
CA ILE A 135 12.21 9.55 -2.31
C ILE A 135 11.45 8.23 -2.38
N TYR A 136 11.66 7.43 -3.43
CA TYR A 136 11.08 6.10 -3.57
C TYR A 136 11.38 5.23 -2.34
N VAL A 137 12.65 5.09 -1.96
CA VAL A 137 13.05 4.26 -0.82
C VAL A 137 12.43 4.76 0.48
N MET A 138 12.39 6.08 0.69
CA MET A 138 11.75 6.66 1.89
C MET A 138 10.26 6.32 1.96
N LEU A 139 9.54 6.39 0.84
CA LEU A 139 8.13 6.04 0.77
C LEU A 139 7.89 4.55 1.01
N CYS A 140 8.71 3.67 0.43
CA CYS A 140 8.64 2.23 0.71
C CYS A 140 8.87 1.97 2.21
N VAL A 141 9.94 2.51 2.80
CA VAL A 141 10.22 2.32 4.24
C VAL A 141 9.08 2.85 5.12
N ALA A 142 8.50 4.00 4.78
CA ALA A 142 7.35 4.55 5.50
C ALA A 142 6.12 3.63 5.40
N CYS A 143 5.81 3.13 4.19
CA CYS A 143 4.71 2.20 3.95
C CYS A 143 4.91 0.89 4.72
N GLY A 144 6.09 0.26 4.59
CA GLY A 144 6.45 -0.93 5.34
C GLY A 144 6.40 -0.74 6.85
N GLY A 145 6.82 0.43 7.34
CA GLY A 145 6.74 0.81 8.75
C GLY A 145 5.30 0.87 9.27
N VAL A 146 4.36 1.42 8.50
CA VAL A 146 2.96 1.46 8.90
C VAL A 146 2.29 0.10 8.80
N ILE A 147 2.57 -0.70 7.76
CA ILE A 147 2.08 -2.10 7.69
C ILE A 147 2.56 -2.89 8.90
N PHE A 148 3.85 -2.78 9.24
CA PHE A 148 4.43 -3.43 10.41
C PHE A 148 3.77 -2.97 11.71
N TRP A 149 3.51 -1.67 11.85
CA TRP A 149 2.81 -1.11 13.02
C TRP A 149 1.40 -1.65 13.16
N CYS A 150 0.63 -1.71 12.08
CA CYS A 150 -0.69 -2.35 12.06
C CYS A 150 -0.56 -3.84 12.46
N TRP A 151 0.43 -4.54 11.92
CA TRP A 151 0.63 -5.96 12.13
C TRP A 151 0.93 -6.31 13.59
N LEU A 152 1.73 -5.51 14.29
CA LEU A 152 2.10 -5.74 15.69
C LEU A 152 0.92 -5.76 16.65
N THR A 153 -0.11 -4.94 16.42
CA THR A 153 -1.22 -4.78 17.37
C THR A 153 -2.53 -5.39 16.88
N CYS A 154 -2.61 -5.85 15.62
CA CYS A 154 -3.87 -6.26 15.01
C CYS A 154 -4.62 -7.33 15.82
N GLN A 155 -3.91 -8.32 16.36
CA GLN A 155 -4.51 -9.37 17.16
C GLN A 155 -5.11 -8.81 18.46
N ALA A 156 -4.37 -7.94 19.16
CA ALA A 156 -4.84 -7.34 20.40
C ALA A 156 -6.05 -6.41 20.16
N ASP A 157 -6.03 -5.63 19.09
CA ASP A 157 -7.12 -4.74 18.70
C ASP A 157 -8.37 -5.58 18.34
N HIS A 158 -8.20 -6.61 17.51
CA HIS A 158 -9.27 -7.54 17.09
C HIS A 158 -9.89 -8.28 18.28
N ASP A 159 -9.06 -8.91 19.12
CA ASP A 159 -9.52 -9.66 20.29
C ASP A 159 -10.24 -8.75 21.29
N LEU A 160 -9.74 -7.53 21.51
CA LEU A 160 -10.42 -6.55 22.36
C LEU A 160 -11.84 -6.26 21.85
N PHE A 161 -11.96 -5.87 20.57
CA PHE A 161 -13.27 -5.52 20.01
C PHE A 161 -14.24 -6.71 20.07
N HIS A 162 -13.86 -7.88 19.56
CA HIS A 162 -14.78 -9.02 19.49
C HIS A 162 -15.11 -9.58 20.86
N ASN A 163 -14.17 -9.59 21.81
CA ASN A 163 -14.46 -10.03 23.17
C ASN A 163 -15.45 -9.10 23.86
N ARG A 164 -15.29 -7.77 23.73
CA ARG A 164 -16.25 -6.80 24.26
C ARG A 164 -17.60 -6.91 23.55
N PHE A 165 -17.61 -7.01 22.23
CA PHE A 165 -18.83 -7.12 21.43
C PHE A 165 -19.64 -8.39 21.75
N PHE A 166 -18.96 -9.52 22.01
CA PHE A 166 -19.62 -10.77 22.35
C PHE A 166 -20.30 -10.75 23.72
N HIS A 167 -19.67 -10.10 24.72
CA HIS A 167 -20.16 -10.06 26.10
C HIS A 167 -21.05 -8.84 26.40
N ALA A 168 -21.22 -7.93 25.46
CA ALA A 168 -22.08 -6.77 25.62
C ALA A 168 -23.57 -7.16 25.55
N LEU A 169 -24.42 -6.38 26.24
CA LEU A 169 -25.86 -6.51 26.15
C LEU A 169 -26.32 -5.92 24.81
N LYS A 170 -26.80 -6.80 23.91
CA LYS A 170 -27.26 -6.43 22.57
C LYS A 170 -28.75 -6.12 22.60
N GLU A 171 -29.09 -4.88 22.89
CA GLU A 171 -30.48 -4.43 22.80
C GLU A 171 -30.94 -4.25 21.35
N GLU A 172 -32.24 -4.42 21.13
CA GLU A 172 -32.88 -4.31 19.81
C GLU A 172 -32.59 -2.96 19.13
N HIS A 173 -32.55 -1.87 19.90
CA HIS A 173 -32.23 -0.55 19.35
C HIS A 173 -30.81 -0.50 18.76
N PHE A 174 -29.81 -1.10 19.43
CA PHE A 174 -28.43 -1.09 18.92
C PHE A 174 -28.30 -1.99 17.70
N LEU A 175 -29.00 -3.13 17.68
CA LEU A 175 -29.04 -4.02 16.53
C LEU A 175 -29.68 -3.32 15.32
N SER A 176 -30.81 -2.62 15.52
CA SER A 176 -31.47 -1.85 14.46
C SER A 176 -30.58 -0.75 13.88
N GLN A 177 -29.81 -0.05 14.73
CA GLN A 177 -28.84 0.95 14.26
C GLN A 177 -27.70 0.32 13.45
N LEU A 178 -27.21 -0.86 13.86
CA LEU A 178 -26.20 -1.60 13.10
C LEU A 178 -26.74 -2.10 11.76
N GLU A 179 -27.99 -2.59 11.72
CA GLU A 179 -28.68 -3.02 10.50
C GLU A 179 -28.81 -1.88 9.50
N GLU A 180 -29.29 -0.72 9.95
CA GLU A 180 -29.43 0.48 9.12
C GLU A 180 -28.07 0.99 8.64
N GLY A 181 -27.09 1.08 9.53
CA GLY A 181 -25.76 1.60 9.20
C GLY A 181 -24.93 0.69 8.28
N LEU A 182 -25.07 -0.62 8.40
CA LEU A 182 -24.31 -1.60 7.62
C LEU A 182 -25.08 -2.14 6.41
N GLU A 183 -26.33 -1.74 6.24
CA GLU A 183 -27.28 -2.27 5.24
C GLU A 183 -27.32 -3.81 5.30
N CYS A 184 -27.59 -4.35 6.49
CA CYS A 184 -27.58 -5.78 6.77
C CYS A 184 -28.85 -6.20 7.53
N THR A 185 -29.03 -7.51 7.67
CA THR A 185 -30.16 -8.11 8.39
C THR A 185 -29.62 -9.04 9.47
N SER A 186 -30.11 -8.91 10.70
CA SER A 186 -29.77 -9.80 11.83
C SER A 186 -30.76 -10.95 12.02
N ASP A 187 -31.82 -10.99 11.22
CA ASP A 187 -32.88 -12.00 11.29
C ASP A 187 -32.36 -13.42 10.97
N ASP A 188 -32.63 -14.36 11.90
CA ASP A 188 -32.22 -15.77 11.87
C ASP A 188 -33.05 -16.61 10.89
N ASP A 189 -34.10 -16.03 10.30
CA ASP A 189 -35.03 -16.66 9.37
C ASP A 189 -34.42 -16.82 7.95
N LYS A 190 -33.32 -17.58 7.84
CA LYS A 190 -32.77 -18.37 6.71
C LYS A 190 -32.97 -17.98 5.22
N GLU A 191 -33.31 -16.76 4.86
CA GLU A 191 -33.39 -16.32 3.44
C GLU A 191 -32.41 -15.20 3.08
N VAL A 192 -31.47 -14.87 3.96
CA VAL A 192 -30.50 -13.80 3.72
C VAL A 192 -29.18 -14.39 3.18
N HIS A 193 -28.67 -13.83 2.08
CA HIS A 193 -27.33 -14.17 1.60
C HIS A 193 -26.29 -13.86 2.68
N ARG A 194 -25.35 -14.78 2.92
CA ARG A 194 -24.28 -14.68 3.95
C ARG A 194 -23.48 -13.37 3.96
N MET A 195 -23.46 -12.61 2.86
CA MET A 195 -22.81 -11.28 2.79
C MET A 195 -23.66 -10.13 3.37
N ASN A 196 -24.94 -10.38 3.59
CA ASN A 196 -25.91 -9.44 4.15
C ASN A 196 -26.24 -9.77 5.61
N GLU A 197 -25.64 -10.82 6.17
CA GLU A 197 -25.69 -11.10 7.61
C GLU A 197 -24.90 -10.03 8.37
N CYS A 198 -25.53 -9.41 9.38
CA CYS A 198 -24.89 -8.37 10.18
C CYS A 198 -23.65 -8.87 10.92
N ASP A 199 -23.69 -10.09 11.47
CA ASP A 199 -22.55 -10.67 12.20
C ASP A 199 -21.29 -10.75 11.33
N ASN A 200 -21.43 -11.13 10.05
CA ASN A 200 -20.31 -11.19 9.11
C ASN A 200 -19.76 -9.79 8.75
N ARG A 201 -20.61 -8.76 8.76
CA ARG A 201 -20.17 -7.37 8.51
C ARG A 201 -19.49 -6.77 9.74
N ILE A 202 -19.99 -7.09 10.92
CA ILE A 202 -19.38 -6.70 12.20
C ILE A 202 -18.02 -7.38 12.36
N ASP A 203 -17.90 -8.67 12.04
CA ASP A 203 -16.63 -9.39 12.00
C ASP A 203 -15.60 -8.67 11.11
N LYS A 204 -16.05 -8.22 9.93
CA LYS A 204 -15.24 -7.47 8.97
C LYS A 204 -14.96 -6.01 9.34
N SER A 205 -15.46 -5.50 10.46
CA SER A 205 -15.08 -4.15 10.93
C SER A 205 -13.63 -4.07 11.41
N MET A 206 -13.04 -5.23 11.74
CA MET A 206 -11.69 -5.35 12.31
C MET A 206 -10.78 -6.20 11.41
N LEU A 207 -9.60 -5.67 11.08
CA LEU A 207 -8.55 -6.43 10.41
C LEU A 207 -7.93 -7.45 11.37
N GLY A 208 -8.32 -8.72 11.22
CA GLY A 208 -7.70 -9.84 11.91
C GLY A 208 -6.30 -10.18 11.41
N SER A 209 -5.52 -10.86 12.25
CA SER A 209 -4.15 -11.32 11.92
C SER A 209 -4.09 -12.23 10.70
N SER A 210 -5.15 -13.00 10.44
CA SER A 210 -5.32 -13.87 9.26
C SER A 210 -5.22 -13.12 7.93
N TRP A 211 -5.59 -11.84 7.90
CA TRP A 211 -5.49 -10.99 6.70
C TRP A 211 -4.20 -10.16 6.69
N LEU A 212 -3.81 -9.64 7.84
CA LEU A 212 -2.69 -8.71 7.89
C LEU A 212 -1.33 -9.41 7.80
N THR A 213 -1.22 -10.65 8.29
CA THR A 213 -0.02 -11.47 8.16
C THR A 213 0.35 -11.77 6.71
N PRO A 214 -0.55 -12.33 5.86
CA PRO A 214 -0.21 -12.55 4.46
C PRO A 214 0.03 -11.22 3.72
N LEU A 215 -0.66 -10.15 4.07
CA LEU A 215 -0.40 -8.82 3.51
C LEU A 215 1.03 -8.34 3.83
N PHE A 216 1.46 -8.41 5.08
CA PHE A 216 2.81 -8.05 5.49
C PHE A 216 3.88 -8.94 4.84
N LEU A 217 3.66 -10.26 4.79
CA LEU A 217 4.59 -11.18 4.13
C LEU A 217 4.68 -10.91 2.63
N SER A 218 3.54 -10.66 1.96
CA SER A 218 3.52 -10.32 0.53
C SER A 218 4.24 -9.00 0.24
N TYR A 219 4.15 -8.03 1.16
CA TYR A 219 4.93 -6.79 1.08
C TYR A 219 6.44 -7.11 1.09
N LEU A 220 6.92 -7.84 2.10
CA LEU A 220 8.35 -8.17 2.23
C LEU A 220 8.88 -9.00 1.04
N ILE A 221 8.16 -10.06 0.69
CA ILE A 221 8.55 -10.98 -0.39
C ILE A 221 8.49 -10.25 -1.74
N GLY A 222 7.43 -9.47 -1.99
CA GLY A 222 7.27 -8.69 -3.21
C GLY A 222 8.40 -7.69 -3.41
N HIS A 223 8.72 -6.91 -2.38
CA HIS A 223 9.83 -5.95 -2.45
C HIS A 223 11.19 -6.65 -2.57
N ALA A 224 11.40 -7.79 -1.90
CA ALA A 224 12.63 -8.57 -2.05
C ALA A 224 12.81 -9.08 -3.49
N ILE A 225 11.74 -9.61 -4.10
CA ILE A 225 11.76 -10.03 -5.51
C ILE A 225 12.08 -8.84 -6.41
N VAL A 226 11.38 -7.71 -6.22
CA VAL A 226 11.60 -6.50 -7.02
C VAL A 226 13.05 -6.02 -6.92
N LEU A 227 13.63 -5.99 -5.72
CA LEU A 227 15.02 -5.57 -5.51
C LEU A 227 16.03 -6.53 -6.17
N LEU A 228 15.77 -7.84 -6.16
CA LEU A 228 16.65 -8.84 -6.76
C LEU A 228 16.59 -8.84 -8.29
N THR A 229 15.41 -8.61 -8.87
CA THR A 229 15.21 -8.60 -10.33
C THR A 229 15.46 -7.22 -10.95
N TYR A 230 15.43 -6.15 -10.14
CA TYR A 230 15.65 -4.78 -10.60
C TYR A 230 16.91 -4.59 -11.45
N PRO A 231 18.10 -5.07 -11.04
CA PRO A 231 19.32 -4.89 -11.83
C PRO A 231 19.24 -5.56 -13.22
N ILE A 232 18.46 -6.63 -13.35
CA ILE A 232 18.27 -7.35 -14.62
C ILE A 232 17.42 -6.50 -15.57
N LEU A 233 16.38 -5.86 -15.05
CA LEU A 233 15.47 -4.99 -15.82
C LEU A 233 16.05 -3.60 -16.05
N ASN A 234 17.01 -3.17 -15.23
CA ASN A 234 17.79 -1.95 -15.41
C ASN A 234 18.98 -2.13 -16.36
N LYS A 235 18.78 -2.89 -17.45
CA LYS A 235 19.74 -3.01 -18.55
C LYS A 235 19.36 -2.07 -19.69
N SER A 236 20.37 -1.47 -20.31
CA SER A 236 20.19 -0.72 -21.56
C SER A 236 19.94 -1.71 -22.69
N PHE A 237 18.88 -1.50 -23.48
CA PHE A 237 18.65 -2.23 -24.73
C PHE A 237 19.52 -1.71 -25.90
N LYS A 238 20.60 -0.95 -25.64
CA LYS A 238 21.59 -0.65 -26.67
C LYS A 238 22.44 -1.89 -26.93
N THR A 239 22.03 -2.70 -27.90
CA THR A 239 22.99 -3.42 -28.74
C THR A 239 23.83 -2.36 -29.43
N VAL A 240 25.07 -2.18 -28.97
CA VAL A 240 26.09 -1.53 -29.79
C VAL A 240 26.34 -2.51 -30.93
N GLU A 241 25.65 -2.34 -32.06
CA GLU A 241 26.23 -2.80 -33.31
C GLU A 241 27.48 -1.93 -33.49
N GLU A 242 28.65 -2.51 -33.20
CA GLU A 242 29.93 -1.94 -33.61
C GLU A 242 29.91 -1.92 -35.14
N GLU A 243 29.40 -0.86 -35.75
CA GLU A 243 29.75 -0.58 -37.13
C GLU A 243 31.26 -0.34 -37.17
N PRO A 244 32.04 -1.15 -37.91
CA PRO A 244 33.47 -0.96 -37.99
C PRO A 244 33.71 0.43 -38.58
N VAL A 245 34.46 1.25 -37.85
CA VAL A 245 34.91 2.56 -38.30
C VAL A 245 35.66 2.37 -39.63
N GLU A 246 34.98 2.56 -40.75
CA GLU A 246 35.66 2.77 -42.02
C GLU A 246 36.46 4.06 -41.88
N VAL A 247 37.74 3.88 -41.65
CA VAL A 247 38.76 4.91 -41.76
C VAL A 247 38.64 5.46 -43.17
N LYS A 248 37.89 6.56 -43.34
CA LYS A 248 38.01 7.42 -44.52
C LYS A 248 39.41 8.01 -44.50
N SER A 249 40.37 7.25 -45.02
CA SER A 249 41.65 7.76 -45.43
C SER A 249 41.37 8.85 -46.45
N LYS A 250 41.52 10.11 -46.03
CA LYS A 250 41.65 11.24 -46.94
C LYS A 250 42.92 10.99 -47.75
N LEU A 251 42.77 10.38 -48.93
CA LEU A 251 43.66 10.63 -50.05
C LEU A 251 43.38 12.08 -50.47
N VAL A 252 44.23 12.98 -50.00
CA VAL A 252 44.41 14.29 -50.61
C VAL A 252 45.56 14.10 -51.59
N ASP A 253 45.19 13.98 -52.87
CA ASP A 253 46.07 14.38 -53.98
C ASP A 253 45.90 15.89 -54.21
#